data_AF-A0A219B288-F1
#
_entry.id   AF-A0A219B288-F1
#
_cell.length_a   1.000
_cell.length_b   1.000
_cell.length_c   1.000
_cell.angle_alpha   90.00
_cell.angle_beta   90.00
_cell.angle_gamma   90.00
#
_symmetry.space_group_name_H-M   'P 1'
#
loop_
_entity.id
_entity.type
_entity.pdbx_description
1 polymer ?
#
loop_
_entity_poly.entity_id
_entity_poly.type
_entity_poly.pdbx_seq_one_letter_code
_entity_poly.pdbx_strand_id
1 'polypeptide(L)'
;MTRCAAGLFLTRSAALVGGVLMLAAPAAAQQAETSGPTPMEERIAVIAVLDKVSQVVTEYEMSPGDSEDYRALSIRLVACEKTPPWAPREEEGAFIQIDDRRAGEGESRRLFSGWLFANSPSLNSFDNPAYDVWVRSCTMDFPDTPSGEAEN
;
A
#
# COMPACT_ATOMS: atom_id res chain seq x y z
N MET A 1 -21.36 30.41 43.97
CA MET A 1 -20.63 30.60 45.25
C MET A 1 -19.22 30.05 44.99
N THR A 2 -18.11 30.78 44.85
CA THR A 2 -17.59 31.90 45.65
C THR A 2 -16.28 32.41 44.99
N ARG A 3 -16.16 33.73 44.73
CA ARG A 3 -14.96 34.62 44.75
C ARG A 3 -13.74 34.34 43.84
N CYS A 4 -13.32 35.25 42.95
CA CYS A 4 -12.57 36.53 43.12
C CYS A 4 -11.11 36.42 43.60
N ALA A 5 -10.15 36.75 42.71
CA ALA A 5 -8.95 37.59 42.91
C ALA A 5 -8.11 37.50 41.60
N ALA A 6 -8.06 38.48 40.69
CA ALA A 6 -7.55 39.85 40.80
C ALA A 6 -6.10 39.92 41.30
N GLY A 7 -5.15 40.06 40.36
CA GLY A 7 -3.74 40.28 40.63
C GLY A 7 -3.05 40.90 39.42
N LEU A 8 -3.24 42.21 39.24
CA LEU A 8 -2.43 43.05 38.36
C LEU A 8 -1.00 43.09 38.91
N PHE A 9 -0.01 42.80 38.08
CA PHE A 9 1.33 43.36 38.23
C PHE A 9 1.74 44.02 36.92
N LEU A 10 1.63 45.35 36.92
CA LEU A 10 2.37 46.24 36.05
C LEU A 10 3.86 46.15 36.41
N THR A 11 4.72 45.97 35.40
CA THR A 11 5.93 46.80 35.26
C THR A 11 6.34 46.86 33.81
N ARG A 12 6.42 48.08 33.27
CA ARG A 12 6.97 48.43 31.96
C ARG A 12 8.49 48.53 32.10
N SER A 13 9.25 47.90 31.19
CA SER A 13 10.60 48.35 30.85
C SER A 13 10.88 48.04 29.38
N ALA A 14 11.17 49.09 28.63
CA ALA A 14 11.60 49.08 27.25
C ALA A 14 13.02 49.64 27.18
N ALA A 15 13.93 48.94 26.47
CA ALA A 15 15.11 49.43 25.75
C ALA A 15 16.02 48.21 25.47
N LEU A 16 16.06 47.68 24.24
CA LEU A 16 17.01 48.02 23.16
C LEU A 16 18.47 47.76 23.54
N VAL A 17 19.11 46.78 22.86
CA VAL A 17 20.41 46.85 22.15
C VAL A 17 20.91 45.42 21.91
N GLY A 18 21.34 45.12 20.69
CA GLY A 18 22.29 44.02 20.43
C GLY A 18 21.74 42.93 19.53
N GLY A 19 21.76 43.19 18.21
CA GLY A 19 21.44 42.18 17.21
C GLY A 19 22.39 40.98 17.27
N VAL A 20 21.80 39.79 17.18
CA VAL A 20 22.43 38.64 16.56
C VAL A 20 21.43 38.14 15.53
N LEU A 21 21.63 38.57 14.28
CA LEU A 21 20.98 38.00 13.12
C LEU A 21 21.56 36.58 12.97
N MET A 22 20.95 35.58 13.61
CA MET A 22 21.26 34.18 13.30
C MET A 22 20.81 33.93 11.86
N LEU A 23 21.79 33.72 10.97
CA LEU A 23 21.55 33.17 9.64
C LEU A 23 20.92 31.79 9.79
N ALA A 24 19.61 31.69 9.58
CA ALA A 24 18.93 30.43 9.37
C ALA A 24 19.47 29.84 8.06
N ALA A 25 20.31 28.80 8.17
CA ALA A 25 20.74 28.02 7.02
C ALA A 25 19.50 27.33 6.40
N PRO A 26 19.28 27.42 5.07
CA PRO A 26 18.28 26.59 4.44
C PRO A 26 18.82 25.15 4.48
N ALA A 27 18.13 24.28 5.22
CA ALA A 27 18.31 22.85 5.07
C ALA A 27 17.86 22.50 3.65
N ALA A 28 18.82 22.30 2.74
CA ALA A 28 18.55 21.72 1.43
C ALA A 28 18.07 20.28 1.67
N ALA A 29 16.75 20.10 1.66
CA ALA A 29 16.14 18.79 1.56
C ALA A 29 16.46 18.26 0.16
N GLN A 30 17.54 17.48 0.06
CA GLN A 30 17.86 16.73 -1.15
C GLN A 30 16.76 15.67 -1.30
N GLN A 31 15.76 15.94 -2.13
CA GLN A 31 14.79 14.94 -2.54
C GLN A 31 15.55 13.92 -3.37
N ALA A 32 15.71 12.71 -2.83
CA ALA A 32 16.29 11.60 -3.55
C ALA A 32 15.36 11.27 -4.72
N GLU A 33 15.83 11.48 -5.95
CA GLU A 33 15.14 11.01 -7.13
C GLU A 33 15.19 9.48 -7.10
N THR A 34 14.05 8.84 -6.79
CA THR A 34 13.91 7.39 -6.79
C THR A 34 13.99 6.88 -8.23
N SER A 35 15.20 6.55 -8.69
CA SER A 35 15.45 5.90 -9.99
C SER A 35 15.06 4.41 -9.99
N GLY A 36 14.05 4.01 -9.22
CA GLY A 36 13.59 2.63 -9.05
C GLY A 36 12.20 2.39 -9.64
N PRO A 37 11.73 1.14 -9.68
CA PRO A 37 10.33 0.85 -10.00
C PRO A 37 9.38 1.55 -9.03
N THR A 38 8.12 1.71 -9.42
CA THR A 38 7.06 2.31 -8.58
C THR A 38 7.15 1.77 -7.13
N PRO A 39 7.21 2.63 -6.10
CA PRO A 39 7.22 2.22 -4.70
C PRO A 39 6.02 1.32 -4.36
N MET A 40 6.18 0.41 -3.40
CA MET A 40 5.13 -0.58 -3.08
C MET A 40 3.80 0.10 -2.69
N GLU A 41 3.86 1.21 -1.96
CA GLU A 41 2.68 1.94 -1.49
C GLU A 41 1.86 2.58 -2.63
N GLU A 42 2.47 2.80 -3.79
CA GLU A 42 1.85 3.46 -4.94
C GLU A 42 1.34 2.47 -6.01
N ARG A 43 1.54 1.16 -5.78
CA ARG A 43 1.11 0.11 -6.71
C ARG A 43 -0.37 -0.17 -6.53
N ILE A 44 -1.01 -0.60 -7.61
CA ILE A 44 -2.44 -0.95 -7.60
C ILE A 44 -2.60 -2.37 -8.14
N ALA A 45 -3.18 -3.25 -7.34
CA ALA A 45 -3.60 -4.58 -7.80
C ALA A 45 -5.08 -4.57 -8.15
N VAL A 46 -5.45 -5.28 -9.21
CA VAL A 46 -6.84 -5.63 -9.50
C VAL A 46 -7.09 -7.06 -9.04
N ILE A 47 -7.88 -7.22 -8.00
CA ILE A 47 -8.24 -8.52 -7.43
C ILE A 47 -9.65 -8.89 -7.87
N ALA A 48 -9.81 -10.08 -8.42
CA ALA A 48 -11.10 -10.58 -8.88
C ALA A 48 -11.61 -11.69 -7.96
N VAL A 49 -12.91 -11.67 -7.70
CA VAL A 49 -13.63 -12.62 -6.85
C VAL A 49 -14.80 -13.20 -7.63
N LEU A 50 -14.79 -14.52 -7.85
CA LEU A 50 -15.91 -15.26 -8.43
C LEU A 50 -16.72 -15.90 -7.31
N ASP A 51 -18.02 -15.62 -7.31
CA ASP A 51 -18.99 -16.37 -6.55
C ASP A 51 -19.42 -17.59 -7.37
N LYS A 52 -18.94 -18.78 -7.00
CA LYS A 52 -19.19 -20.03 -7.74
C LYS A 52 -20.66 -20.44 -7.73
N VAL A 53 -21.47 -19.93 -6.80
CA VAL A 53 -22.91 -20.23 -6.72
C VAL A 53 -23.69 -19.36 -7.71
N SER A 54 -23.41 -18.06 -7.73
CA SER A 54 -24.11 -17.10 -8.60
C SER A 54 -23.44 -16.88 -9.96
N GLN A 55 -22.23 -17.38 -10.16
CA GLN A 55 -21.39 -17.18 -11.34
C GLN A 55 -21.08 -15.70 -11.64
N VAL A 56 -21.12 -14.83 -10.61
CA VAL A 56 -20.81 -13.40 -10.72
C VAL A 56 -19.36 -13.14 -10.33
N VAL A 57 -18.66 -12.36 -11.15
CA VAL A 57 -17.30 -11.87 -10.89
C VAL A 57 -17.37 -10.42 -10.43
N THR A 58 -16.71 -10.12 -9.32
CA THR A 58 -16.54 -8.74 -8.80
C THR A 58 -15.05 -8.43 -8.75
N GLU A 59 -14.68 -7.20 -9.08
CA GLU A 59 -13.29 -6.76 -9.10
C GLU A 59 -13.07 -5.61 -8.13
N TYR A 60 -11.90 -5.62 -7.50
CA TYR A 60 -11.46 -4.64 -6.53
C TYR A 60 -10.10 -4.10 -6.94
N GLU A 61 -10.04 -2.79 -7.15
CA GLU A 61 -8.78 -2.06 -7.25
C GLU A 61 -8.29 -1.75 -5.84
N MET A 62 -7.12 -2.27 -5.48
CA MET A 62 -6.59 -2.21 -4.12
C MET A 62 -5.13 -1.77 -4.13
N SER A 63 -4.76 -0.95 -3.16
CA SER A 63 -3.36 -0.60 -2.88
C SER A 63 -2.80 -1.55 -1.80
N PRO A 64 -1.49 -1.86 -1.79
CA PRO A 64 -0.88 -2.64 -0.73
C PRO A 64 -1.17 -2.06 0.67
N GLY A 65 -1.73 -2.89 1.55
CA GLY A 65 -2.24 -2.50 2.86
C GLY A 65 -3.77 -2.50 2.95
N ASP A 66 -4.46 -2.34 1.82
CA ASP A 66 -5.92 -2.30 1.76
C ASP A 66 -6.54 -3.66 2.08
N SER A 67 -7.77 -3.59 2.57
CA SER A 67 -8.58 -4.77 2.85
C SER A 67 -10.00 -4.53 2.38
N GLU A 68 -10.47 -5.43 1.52
CA GLU A 68 -11.82 -5.41 0.97
C GLU A 68 -12.62 -6.60 1.49
N ASP A 69 -13.90 -6.36 1.74
CA ASP A 69 -14.81 -7.35 2.27
C ASP A 69 -15.74 -7.87 1.17
N TYR A 70 -15.75 -9.19 0.96
CA TYR A 70 -16.72 -9.84 0.08
C TYR A 70 -17.49 -10.93 0.83
N ARG A 71 -18.74 -10.62 1.19
CA ARG A 71 -19.65 -11.49 1.93
C ARG A 71 -19.04 -11.97 3.26
N ALA A 72 -18.40 -13.14 3.24
CA ALA A 72 -17.79 -13.79 4.39
C ALA A 72 -16.26 -13.80 4.36
N LEU A 73 -15.66 -13.28 3.30
CA LEU A 73 -14.23 -13.16 3.14
C LEU A 73 -13.80 -11.73 3.47
N SER A 74 -12.69 -11.61 4.21
CA SER A 74 -11.88 -10.41 4.28
C SER A 74 -10.65 -10.66 3.41
N ILE A 75 -10.47 -9.88 2.36
CA ILE A 75 -9.37 -10.01 1.40
C ILE A 75 -8.43 -8.84 1.65
N ARG A 76 -7.21 -9.12 2.10
CA ARG A 76 -6.17 -8.11 2.33
C ARG A 76 -5.08 -8.24 1.29
N LEU A 77 -4.78 -7.14 0.62
CA LEU A 77 -3.63 -7.02 -0.25
C LEU A 77 -2.42 -6.60 0.59
N VAL A 78 -1.34 -7.38 0.56
CA VAL A 78 -0.11 -7.05 1.30
C VAL A 78 0.96 -6.49 0.39
N ALA A 79 1.09 -7.05 -0.81
CA ALA A 79 2.09 -6.64 -1.78
C ALA A 79 1.62 -6.95 -3.19
N CYS A 80 2.10 -6.18 -4.15
CA CYS A 80 1.83 -6.32 -5.57
C CYS A 80 3.15 -6.20 -6.32
N GLU A 81 3.48 -7.18 -7.16
CA GLU A 81 4.75 -7.23 -7.89
C GLU A 81 4.51 -7.68 -9.34
N LYS A 82 5.29 -7.09 -10.23
CA LYS A 82 5.37 -7.45 -11.64
C LYS A 82 6.84 -7.57 -11.99
N THR A 83 7.15 -8.47 -12.92
CA THR A 83 8.49 -8.65 -13.43
C THR A 83 8.79 -7.57 -14.47
N PRO A 84 10.02 -7.05 -14.57
CA PRO A 84 10.38 -6.08 -15.59
C PRO A 84 10.08 -6.59 -17.01
N PRO A 85 9.70 -5.69 -17.95
CA PRO A 85 9.32 -6.09 -19.31
C PRO A 85 10.50 -6.67 -20.13
N TRP A 86 11.75 -6.41 -19.74
CA TRP A 86 12.94 -6.99 -20.38
C TRP A 86 13.32 -8.37 -19.83
N ALA A 87 12.60 -8.89 -18.84
CA ALA A 87 12.85 -10.22 -18.30
C ALA A 87 12.42 -11.31 -19.30
N PRO A 88 13.09 -12.48 -19.31
CA PRO A 88 12.76 -13.55 -20.25
C PRO A 88 11.38 -14.18 -20.03
N ARG A 89 10.79 -13.98 -18.84
CA ARG A 89 9.42 -14.39 -18.51
C ARG A 89 8.76 -13.28 -17.72
N GLU A 90 7.63 -12.79 -18.21
CA GLU A 90 6.80 -11.82 -17.50
C GLU A 90 5.91 -12.55 -16.51
N GLU A 91 6.12 -12.27 -15.22
CA GLU A 91 5.27 -12.77 -14.15
C GLU A 91 4.70 -11.59 -13.38
N GLU A 92 3.43 -11.70 -13.00
CA GLU A 92 2.70 -10.68 -12.28
C GLU A 92 1.90 -11.35 -11.18
N GLY A 93 1.96 -10.81 -9.97
CA GLY A 93 1.31 -11.42 -8.83
C GLY A 93 1.16 -10.49 -7.64
N ALA A 94 0.37 -10.96 -6.69
CA ALA A 94 0.12 -10.24 -5.45
C ALA A 94 0.15 -11.19 -4.26
N PHE A 95 0.70 -10.72 -3.14
CA PHE A 95 0.59 -11.41 -1.88
C PHE A 95 -0.74 -11.04 -1.22
N ILE A 96 -1.61 -12.02 -1.09
CA ILE A 96 -2.96 -11.85 -0.56
C ILE A 96 -3.12 -12.68 0.70
N GLN A 97 -3.81 -12.09 1.67
CA GLN A 97 -4.27 -12.76 2.86
C GLN A 97 -5.80 -12.78 2.85
N ILE A 98 -6.37 -13.97 3.01
CA ILE A 98 -7.83 -14.16 3.00
C ILE A 98 -8.23 -14.76 4.34
N ASP A 99 -9.11 -14.08 5.04
CA ASP A 99 -9.64 -14.47 6.34
C ASP A 99 -11.15 -14.76 6.25
N ASP A 100 -11.62 -15.78 6.96
CA ASP A 100 -13.04 -16.09 7.13
C ASP A 100 -13.61 -15.24 8.26
N ARG A 101 -14.56 -14.37 7.92
CA ARG A 101 -15.23 -13.47 8.85
C ARG A 101 -16.36 -14.13 9.62
N ARG A 102 -16.78 -15.34 9.25
CA ARG A 102 -17.85 -16.06 9.97
C ARG A 102 -17.36 -16.71 11.26
N ALA A 103 -16.07 -16.67 11.56
CA ALA A 103 -15.46 -17.29 12.73
C ALA A 103 -15.78 -16.54 14.05
N GLY A 104 -17.05 -16.20 14.30
CA GLY A 104 -17.49 -15.61 15.57
C GLY A 104 -17.04 -14.16 15.81
N GLU A 105 -17.57 -13.56 16.87
CA GLU A 105 -17.25 -12.18 17.25
C GLU A 105 -15.82 -12.11 17.79
N GLY A 106 -14.89 -11.60 16.97
CA GLY A 106 -13.52 -11.26 17.36
C GLY A 106 -12.43 -12.21 16.88
N GLU A 107 -12.77 -13.33 16.22
CA GLU A 107 -11.78 -14.28 15.70
C GLU A 107 -11.92 -14.39 14.19
N SER A 108 -10.94 -13.90 13.43
CA SER A 108 -10.88 -14.10 11.98
C SER A 108 -9.98 -15.29 11.69
N ARG A 109 -10.50 -16.34 11.04
CA ARG A 109 -9.71 -17.54 10.72
C ARG A 109 -9.03 -17.37 9.37
N ARG A 110 -7.70 -17.40 9.35
CA ARG A 110 -6.91 -17.39 8.11
C ARG A 110 -7.26 -18.58 7.23
N LEU A 111 -7.79 -18.29 6.04
CA LEU A 111 -8.07 -19.28 5.00
C LEU A 111 -6.88 -19.46 4.08
N PHE A 112 -6.22 -18.36 3.72
CA PHE A 112 -5.12 -18.36 2.77
C PHE A 112 -4.14 -17.22 3.03
N SER A 113 -2.86 -17.48 2.85
CA SER A 113 -1.81 -16.46 2.91
C SER A 113 -0.71 -16.86 1.94
N GLY A 114 -0.57 -16.13 0.84
CA GLY A 114 0.45 -16.45 -0.15
C GLY A 114 0.39 -15.58 -1.39
N TRP A 115 1.33 -15.84 -2.29
CA TRP A 115 1.37 -15.22 -3.61
C TRP A 115 0.35 -15.87 -4.53
N LEU A 116 -0.42 -15.04 -5.21
CA LEU A 116 -1.26 -15.42 -6.34
C LEU A 116 -0.71 -14.77 -7.61
N PHE A 117 -0.78 -15.47 -8.73
CA PHE A 117 -0.13 -15.09 -9.98
C PHE A 117 -1.18 -14.91 -11.08
N ALA A 118 -1.17 -13.75 -11.75
CA ALA A 118 -2.11 -13.41 -12.80
C ALA A 118 -1.85 -14.23 -14.08
N ASN A 119 -0.58 -14.34 -14.48
CA ASN A 119 -0.18 -15.01 -15.72
C ASN A 119 0.05 -16.51 -15.55
N SER A 120 0.31 -16.95 -14.32
CA SER A 120 0.56 -18.36 -14.00
C SER A 120 -0.30 -18.89 -12.83
N PRO A 121 -1.65 -18.94 -12.95
CA PRO A 121 -2.54 -19.35 -11.85
C PRO A 121 -2.27 -20.76 -11.30
N SER A 122 -1.67 -21.63 -12.11
CA SER A 122 -1.31 -22.99 -11.73
C SER A 122 -0.17 -23.05 -10.69
N LEU A 123 0.58 -21.96 -10.46
CA LEU A 123 1.66 -21.94 -9.47
C LEU A 123 1.13 -21.92 -8.04
N ASN A 124 0.06 -21.16 -7.80
CA ASN A 124 -0.62 -21.10 -6.52
C ASN A 124 -2.01 -20.52 -6.72
N SER A 125 -3.01 -21.11 -6.06
CA SER A 125 -4.41 -20.73 -6.18
C SER A 125 -5.11 -20.77 -4.84
N PHE A 126 -6.10 -19.89 -4.66
CA PHE A 126 -7.01 -19.95 -3.53
C PHE A 126 -8.29 -20.65 -3.97
N ASP A 127 -8.44 -21.91 -3.57
CA ASP A 127 -9.65 -22.68 -3.86
C ASP A 127 -10.55 -22.79 -2.63
N ASN A 128 -11.69 -22.09 -2.67
CA ASN A 128 -12.76 -22.22 -1.67
C ASN A 128 -14.01 -22.85 -2.34
N PRO A 129 -14.82 -23.64 -1.60
CA PRO A 129 -16.02 -24.26 -2.17
C PRO A 129 -17.05 -23.24 -2.71
N ALA A 130 -17.12 -22.04 -2.14
CA ALA A 130 -18.09 -21.01 -2.56
C ALA A 130 -17.48 -19.90 -3.43
N TYR A 131 -16.19 -19.62 -3.27
CA TYR A 131 -15.52 -18.47 -3.88
C TYR A 131 -14.22 -18.88 -4.58
N ASP A 132 -13.87 -18.17 -5.64
CA ASP A 132 -12.53 -18.19 -6.25
C ASP A 132 -11.96 -16.76 -6.18
N VAL A 133 -10.70 -16.62 -5.80
CA VAL A 133 -10.03 -15.31 -5.71
C VAL A 133 -8.71 -15.38 -6.44
N TRP A 134 -8.53 -14.48 -7.41
CA TRP A 134 -7.30 -14.41 -8.20
C TRP A 134 -6.89 -12.97 -8.46
N VAL A 135 -5.62 -12.81 -8.83
CA VAL A 135 -5.04 -11.53 -9.24
C VAL A 135 -5.26 -11.37 -10.73
N ARG A 136 -5.81 -10.24 -11.16
CA ARG A 136 -6.01 -9.91 -12.57
C ARG A 136 -4.84 -9.12 -13.14
N SER A 137 -4.34 -8.16 -12.38
CA SER A 137 -3.17 -7.35 -12.75
C SER A 137 -2.57 -6.62 -11.55
N CYS A 138 -1.36 -6.10 -11.75
CA CYS A 138 -0.55 -5.27 -10.87
C CYS A 138 0.01 -4.08 -11.65
N THR A 139 -0.55 -2.91 -11.43
CA THR A 139 -0.06 -1.68 -12.04
C THR A 139 1.21 -1.22 -11.33
N MET A 140 2.33 -1.35 -12.03
CA MET A 140 3.62 -0.78 -11.65
C MET A 140 4.43 -0.44 -12.90
N ASP A 141 5.21 0.63 -12.79
CA ASP A 141 6.09 1.12 -13.84
C ASP A 141 7.55 0.86 -13.47
N PHE A 142 8.36 0.67 -14.50
CA PHE A 142 9.81 0.59 -14.39
C PHE A 142 10.41 1.82 -15.06
N PRO A 143 11.44 2.45 -14.48
CA PRO A 143 12.16 3.49 -15.18
C PRO A 143 12.76 2.89 -16.44
N ASP A 144 12.62 3.60 -17.57
CA ASP A 144 13.26 3.23 -18.83
C ASP A 144 14.77 3.15 -18.59
N THR A 145 15.32 1.94 -18.55
CA THR A 145 16.76 1.75 -18.75
C THR A 145 17.01 1.06 -20.09
N PRO A 146 17.16 1.83 -21.18
CA PRO A 146 17.90 1.40 -22.34
C PRO A 146 19.21 2.20 -22.40
N SER A 147 20.17 1.92 -21.53
CA SER A 147 21.57 2.28 -21.80
C SER A 147 22.30 1.00 -22.18
N GLY A 148 22.42 0.79 -23.48
CA GLY A 148 23.02 -0.41 -24.05
C GLY A 148 24.44 -0.64 -23.57
N GLU A 149 24.66 -1.78 -22.93
CA GLU A 149 25.94 -2.47 -22.93
C GLU A 149 25.79 -3.67 -23.87
N ALA A 150 25.74 -3.37 -25.17
CA ALA A 150 25.89 -4.34 -26.24
C ALA A 150 27.11 -4.00 -27.09
N GLU A 151 28.24 -3.61 -26.48
CA GLU A 151 29.52 -3.47 -27.20
C GLU A 151 30.72 -3.78 -26.28
N ASN A 152 31.18 -5.04 -26.27
CA ASN A 152 32.59 -5.41 -26.51
C ASN A 152 32.74 -6.93 -26.72
#